data_AF-A0A7R9T4L5-F1
#
_entry.id   AF-A0A7R9T4L5-F1
#
_cell.length_a   1.000
_cell.length_b   1.000
_cell.length_c   1.000
_cell.angle_alpha   90.00
_cell.angle_beta   90.00
_cell.angle_gamma   90.00
#
_symmetry.space_group_name_H-M   'P 1'
#
loop_
_entity.id
_entity.type
_entity.pdbx_description
1 polymer ?
#
loop_
_entity_poly.entity_id
_entity_poly.type
_entity_poly.pdbx_seq_one_letter_code
_entity_poly.pdbx_strand_id
1 'polypeptide(L)'
;ALRAGWRATSFALETLVGVADVDGAAFWTLVADLDAPIDGDASDDATCEARVDEAGRRALGDDGRARALGLARGARAYSPRLASFRTMAAALSDASGGCCRVELGGAV
;
A
#
# COMPACT_ATOMS: atom_id res chain seq x y z
N ALA A 1 -26.15 -5.70 6.28
CA ALA A 1 -24.88 -5.31 5.64
C ALA A 1 -23.85 -4.98 6.71
N LEU A 2 -22.72 -5.69 6.76
CA LEU A 2 -21.61 -5.36 7.66
C LEU A 2 -21.00 -4.03 7.19
N ARG A 3 -21.14 -2.96 7.99
CA ARG A 3 -20.60 -1.63 7.67
C ARG A 3 -19.27 -1.46 8.38
N ALA A 4 -18.19 -1.49 7.62
CA ALA A 4 -16.85 -1.18 8.11
C ALA A 4 -16.66 0.34 8.08
N GLY A 5 -16.50 0.98 9.25
CA GLY A 5 -16.46 2.44 9.41
C GLY A 5 -15.12 3.11 9.11
N TRP A 6 -14.40 2.72 8.05
CA TRP A 6 -13.03 3.17 7.82
C TRP A 6 -12.95 4.13 6.62
N ARG A 7 -12.71 5.41 6.91
CA ARG A 7 -12.44 6.43 5.90
C ARG A 7 -11.07 6.13 5.24
N ALA A 8 -11.11 5.89 3.94
CA ALA A 8 -9.99 5.75 3.01
C ALA A 8 -8.99 4.63 3.34
N THR A 9 -9.37 3.38 3.10
CA THR A 9 -8.41 2.30 2.78
C THR A 9 -7.75 2.64 1.45
N SER A 10 -6.51 3.11 1.47
CA SER A 10 -5.78 3.41 0.23
C SER A 10 -5.47 2.09 -0.48
N PHE A 11 -5.94 1.95 -1.72
CA PHE A 11 -5.73 0.76 -2.55
C PHE A 11 -4.22 0.42 -2.68
N ALA A 12 -3.37 1.45 -2.79
CA ALA A 12 -1.92 1.33 -2.77
C ALA A 12 -1.39 0.73 -1.46
N LEU A 13 -1.84 1.24 -0.32
CA LEU A 13 -1.38 0.73 0.99
C LEU A 13 -1.85 -0.70 1.25
N GLU A 14 -3.06 -1.07 0.84
CA GLU A 14 -3.51 -2.47 0.96
C GLU A 14 -2.71 -3.40 0.05
N THR A 15 -2.34 -2.94 -1.15
CA THR A 15 -1.48 -3.69 -2.06
C THR A 15 -0.07 -3.90 -1.48
N LEU A 16 0.52 -2.86 -0.91
CA LEU A 16 1.82 -2.93 -0.24
C LEU A 16 1.82 -3.93 0.92
N VAL A 17 0.82 -3.85 1.79
CA VAL A 17 0.68 -4.79 2.92
C VAL A 17 0.50 -6.22 2.41
N GLY A 18 -0.33 -6.42 1.38
CA GLY A 18 -0.58 -7.75 0.84
C GLY A 18 0.62 -8.37 0.14
N VAL A 19 1.39 -7.58 -0.63
CA VAL A 19 2.63 -8.05 -1.24
C VAL A 19 3.66 -8.40 -0.17
N ALA A 20 3.80 -7.59 0.89
CA ALA A 20 4.71 -7.89 1.99
C ALA A 20 4.41 -9.22 2.70
N ASP A 21 3.14 -9.59 2.83
CA ASP A 21 2.72 -10.86 3.44
C ASP A 21 3.00 -12.08 2.53
N VAL A 22 3.10 -11.87 1.21
CA VAL A 22 3.39 -12.95 0.24
C VAL A 22 4.90 -13.11 0.04
N ASP A 23 5.61 -12.00 -0.16
CA ASP A 23 7.04 -11.98 -0.46
C ASP A 23 7.67 -10.63 -0.07
N GLY A 24 8.55 -10.64 0.95
CA GLY A 24 9.21 -9.44 1.44
C GLY A 24 10.18 -8.80 0.44
N ALA A 25 10.70 -9.55 -0.55
CA ALA A 25 11.52 -8.98 -1.62
C ALA A 25 10.64 -8.26 -2.65
N ALA A 26 9.49 -8.86 -2.99
CA ALA A 26 8.51 -8.26 -3.88
C ALA A 26 7.96 -6.94 -3.33
N PHE A 27 7.89 -6.78 -2.00
CA PHE A 27 7.51 -5.51 -1.39
C PHE A 27 8.41 -4.36 -1.84
N TRP A 28 9.74 -4.54 -1.81
CA TRP A 28 10.68 -3.48 -2.21
C TRP A 28 10.65 -3.23 -3.72
N THR A 29 10.39 -4.26 -4.53
CA THR A 29 10.13 -4.08 -5.96
C THR A 29 8.89 -3.23 -6.21
N LEU A 30 7.80 -3.50 -5.50
CA LEU A 30 6.57 -2.71 -5.61
C LEU A 30 6.79 -1.27 -5.16
N VAL A 31 7.51 -1.04 -4.05
CA VAL A 31 7.84 0.32 -3.59
C VAL A 31 8.61 1.08 -4.66
N ALA A 32 9.65 0.47 -5.25
CA ALA A 32 10.44 1.10 -6.31
C ALA A 32 9.60 1.40 -7.57
N ASP A 33 8.69 0.51 -7.94
CA ASP A 33 7.76 0.71 -9.07
C ASP A 33 6.78 1.86 -8.83
N LEU A 34 6.31 2.05 -7.59
CA LEU A 34 5.38 3.12 -7.23
C LEU A 34 6.08 4.47 -7.00
N ASP A 35 7.36 4.47 -6.66
CA ASP A 35 8.19 5.66 -6.52
C ASP A 35 8.72 6.19 -7.87
N ALA A 36 8.68 5.35 -8.92
CA ALA A 36 9.10 5.74 -10.25
C ALA A 36 8.25 6.92 -10.79
N PRO A 37 8.87 7.90 -11.45
CA PRO A 37 8.16 9.03 -12.01
C PRO A 37 7.10 8.56 -13.00
N ILE A 38 5.91 9.13 -12.87
CA ILE A 38 4.78 8.83 -13.73
C ILE A 38 4.84 9.72 -14.96
N ASP A 39 5.04 9.11 -16.12
CA ASP A 39 4.74 9.76 -17.39
C ASP A 39 3.22 9.81 -17.60
N GLY A 40 2.68 11.02 -17.72
CA GLY A 40 1.25 11.30 -18.00
C GLY A 40 0.41 11.67 -16.78
N ASP A 41 -0.83 12.12 -17.04
CA ASP A 41 -1.80 12.49 -16.01
C ASP A 41 -2.48 11.21 -15.47
N ALA A 42 -2.07 10.78 -14.27
CA ALA A 42 -2.66 9.65 -13.55
C ALA A 42 -3.53 10.13 -12.37
N SER A 43 -4.15 11.30 -12.50
CA SER A 43 -4.93 11.94 -11.44
C SER A 43 -6.30 11.30 -11.20
N ASP A 44 -6.78 10.43 -12.08
CA ASP A 44 -8.02 9.68 -11.85
C ASP A 44 -7.78 8.40 -11.03
N ASP A 45 -8.69 8.14 -10.09
CA ASP A 45 -8.57 7.04 -9.12
C ASP A 45 -8.52 5.66 -9.82
N ALA A 46 -9.27 5.47 -10.92
CA ALA A 46 -9.34 4.19 -11.62
C ALA A 46 -8.02 3.84 -12.33
N THR A 47 -7.37 4.83 -12.94
CA THR A 47 -6.06 4.73 -13.57
C THR A 47 -4.97 4.51 -12.52
N CYS A 48 -5.09 5.15 -11.35
CA CYS A 48 -4.20 4.92 -10.22
C CYS A 48 -4.31 3.48 -9.70
N GLU A 49 -5.52 2.98 -9.45
CA GLU A 49 -5.76 1.61 -8.98
C GLU A 49 -5.25 0.56 -9.99
N ALA A 50 -5.53 0.74 -11.28
CA ALA A 50 -5.06 -0.16 -12.33
C ALA A 50 -3.53 -0.24 -12.39
N ARG A 51 -2.83 0.90 -12.22
CA ARG A 51 -1.37 0.95 -12.18
C ARG A 51 -0.79 0.27 -10.96
N VAL A 52 -1.38 0.50 -9.78
CA VAL A 52 -0.98 -0.17 -8.54
C VAL A 52 -1.18 -1.67 -8.64
N ASP A 53 -2.28 -2.12 -9.24
CA ASP A 53 -2.53 -3.53 -9.45
C ASP A 53 -1.47 -4.14 -10.36
N GLU A 54 -1.21 -3.52 -11.52
CA GLU A 54 -0.20 -4.00 -12.47
C GLU A 54 1.22 -4.00 -11.87
N ALA A 55 1.59 -2.98 -11.09
CA ALA A 55 2.85 -2.98 -10.33
C ALA A 55 2.91 -4.13 -9.32
N GLY A 56 1.81 -4.38 -8.60
CA GLY A 56 1.70 -5.52 -7.68
C GLY A 56 1.87 -6.87 -8.38
N ARG A 57 1.28 -7.04 -9.57
CA ARG A 57 1.45 -8.27 -10.36
C ARG A 57 2.90 -8.45 -10.83
N ARG A 58 3.52 -7.38 -11.34
CA ARG A 58 4.93 -7.39 -11.77
C ARG A 58 5.87 -7.73 -10.63
N ALA A 59 5.66 -7.13 -9.46
CA ALA A 59 6.46 -7.38 -8.27
C ALA A 59 6.36 -8.83 -7.78
N LEU A 60 5.17 -9.42 -7.83
CA LEU A 60 4.94 -10.80 -7.38
C LEU A 60 5.48 -11.86 -8.36
N GLY A 61 5.61 -11.52 -9.65
CA GLY A 61 6.19 -12.38 -10.69
C GLY A 61 5.43 -13.69 -11.00
N ASP A 62 4.32 -13.96 -10.30
CA ASP A 62 3.52 -15.18 -10.41
C ASP A 62 2.02 -14.85 -10.45
N ASP A 63 1.34 -15.37 -11.49
CA ASP A 63 -0.09 -15.13 -11.71
C ASP A 63 -0.98 -15.70 -10.60
N GLY A 64 -0.55 -16.77 -9.93
CA GLY A 64 -1.26 -17.37 -8.80
C GLY A 64 -1.25 -16.45 -7.57
N ARG A 65 -0.06 -15.94 -7.22
CA ARG A 65 0.13 -14.96 -6.14
C ARG A 65 -0.63 -13.66 -6.41
N ALA A 66 -0.58 -13.15 -7.64
CA ALA A 66 -1.31 -11.96 -8.05
C ALA A 66 -2.84 -12.14 -7.91
N ARG A 67 -3.38 -13.28 -8.33
CA ARG A 67 -4.81 -13.60 -8.15
C ARG A 67 -5.19 -13.72 -6.67
N ALA A 68 -4.36 -14.39 -5.86
CA ALA A 68 -4.60 -14.51 -4.43
C ALA A 68 -4.63 -13.13 -3.74
N LEU A 69 -3.69 -12.25 -4.10
CA LEU A 69 -3.66 -10.87 -3.62
C LEU A 69 -4.94 -10.10 -4.02
N GLY A 70 -5.36 -10.20 -5.28
CA GLY A 70 -6.57 -9.55 -5.76
C GLY A 70 -7.83 -10.00 -5.00
N LEU A 71 -7.95 -11.31 -4.73
CA LEU A 71 -9.04 -11.86 -3.92
C LEU A 71 -9.00 -11.36 -2.47
N ALA A 72 -7.81 -11.38 -1.84
CA ALA A 72 -7.63 -10.90 -0.48
C ALA A 72 -7.94 -9.40 -0.35
N ARG A 73 -7.54 -8.59 -1.34
CA ARG A 73 -7.86 -7.16 -1.41
C ARG A 73 -9.36 -6.92 -1.61
N GLY A 74 -9.99 -7.65 -2.53
CA GLY A 74 -11.45 -7.59 -2.73
C GLY A 74 -12.24 -7.94 -1.46
N ALA A 75 -11.71 -8.87 -0.66
CA ALA A 75 -12.24 -9.23 0.65
C ALA A 75 -11.87 -8.24 1.78
N ARG A 76 -11.10 -7.18 1.49
CA ARG A 76 -10.58 -6.22 2.47
C ARG A 76 -9.77 -6.88 3.59
N ALA A 77 -9.07 -7.97 3.27
CA ALA A 77 -8.33 -8.77 4.25
C ALA A 77 -7.21 -7.96 4.93
N TYR A 78 -6.65 -6.97 4.23
CA TYR A 78 -5.54 -6.14 4.71
C TYR A 78 -5.98 -4.86 5.42
N SER A 79 -7.24 -4.44 5.30
CA SER A 79 -7.75 -3.22 5.92
C SER A 79 -7.56 -3.17 7.44
N PRO A 80 -7.78 -4.26 8.22
CA PRO A 80 -7.55 -4.24 9.66
C PRO A 80 -6.09 -3.99 10.05
N ARG A 81 -5.16 -4.59 9.29
CA ARG A 81 -3.72 -4.40 9.52
C ARG A 81 -3.30 -2.97 9.16
N LEU A 82 -3.82 -2.44 8.06
CA LEU A 82 -3.62 -1.04 7.68
C LEU A 82 -4.15 -0.06 8.75
N ALA A 83 -5.32 -0.34 9.32
CA ALA A 83 -5.87 0.45 10.42
C ALA A 83 -4.97 0.40 11.66
N SER A 84 -4.46 -0.78 12.01
CA SER A 84 -3.51 -0.95 13.12
C SER A 84 -2.23 -0.13 12.91
N PHE A 85 -1.64 -0.15 11.71
CA PHE A 85 -0.47 0.68 11.39
C PHE A 85 -0.75 2.17 11.54
N ARG A 86 -1.92 2.65 11.12
CA ARG A 86 -2.32 4.06 11.28
C ARG A 86 -2.45 4.46 12.75
N THR A 87 -3.07 3.60 13.57
CA THR A 87 -3.19 3.84 15.01
C THR A 87 -1.81 3.89 15.68
N MET A 88 -0.92 2.96 15.34
CA MET A 88 0.45 2.96 15.87
C MET A 88 1.25 4.18 15.39
N ALA A 89 1.14 4.56 14.12
CA ALA A 89 1.82 5.73 13.58
C ALA A 89 1.36 7.01 14.28
N ALA A 90 0.07 7.18 14.53
CA ALA A 90 -0.46 8.33 15.29
C ALA A 90 0.06 8.36 16.74
N ALA A 91 0.09 7.22 17.42
CA ALA A 91 0.64 7.13 18.77
C ALA A 91 2.15 7.43 18.80
N LEU A 92 2.89 7.01 17.78
CA LEU A 92 4.32 7.28 17.64
C LEU A 92 4.60 8.75 17.28
N SER A 93 3.79 9.37 16.42
CA SER A 93 3.95 10.80 16.09
C SER A 93 3.69 11.70 17.29
N ASP A 94 2.74 11.32 18.16
CA ASP A 94 2.44 12.04 19.40
C ASP A 94 3.51 11.80 20.48
N ALA A 95 4.17 10.63 20.47
CA ALA A 95 5.26 10.29 21.40
C ALA A 95 6.64 10.79 20.93
N SER A 96 6.84 11.01 19.62
CA SER A 96 8.11 11.39 19.03
C SER A 96 8.34 12.91 19.12
N GLY A 97 8.64 13.39 20.32
CA GLY A 97 9.48 14.57 20.47
C GLY A 97 10.88 14.26 19.95
N GLY A 98 11.06 14.25 18.61
CA GLY A 98 12.34 14.23 17.90
C GLY A 98 13.29 13.08 18.22
N CYS A 99 13.38 12.08 17.33
CA CYS A 99 14.69 11.41 17.15
C CYS A 99 14.89 10.79 15.76
N CYS A 100 13.83 10.33 15.10
CA CYS A 100 13.95 9.72 13.77
C CYS A 100 12.87 10.26 12.82
N ARG A 101 13.03 11.51 12.37
CA ARG A 101 12.32 12.00 11.18
C ARG A 101 12.98 11.32 9.98
N VAL A 102 12.33 10.30 9.41
CA VAL A 102 12.75 9.74 8.12
C VAL A 102 12.13 10.60 7.04
N GLU A 103 12.96 11.42 6.40
CA GLU A 103 12.60 12.24 5.25
C GLU A 103 12.53 11.35 4.00
N LEU A 104 11.36 11.30 3.35
CA LEU A 104 11.19 10.76 2.00
C LEU A 104 10.83 11.94 1.10
N GLY A 105 11.70 12.30 0.15
CA GLY A 105 11.43 13.33 -0.86
C GLY A 105 11.93 14.76 -0.55
N GLY A 106 12.68 14.99 0.54
CA GLY A 106 13.49 16.21 0.68
C GLY A 106 12.75 17.53 0.87
N ALA A 107 11.55 17.54 1.46
CA ALA A 107 10.93 18.78 1.96
C ALA A 107 10.47 18.59 3.41
N VAL A 108 10.92 19.49 4.28
CA VAL A 108 10.44 19.65 5.67
C VAL A 108 9.04 20.26 5.68
#